data_AF-A0A6P1DET0-F1
#
_entry.id   AF-A0A6P1DET0-F1
#
_cell.length_a   1.000
_cell.length_b   1.000
_cell.length_c   1.000
_cell.angle_alpha   90.00
_cell.angle_beta   90.00
_cell.angle_gamma   90.00
#
_symmetry.space_group_name_H-M   'P 1'
#
loop_
_entity.id
_entity.type
_entity.pdbx_description
1 polymer ?
#
loop_
_entity_poly.entity_id
_entity_poly.type
_entity_poly.pdbx_seq_one_letter_code
_entity_poly.pdbx_strand_id
1 'polypeptide(L)'
;MRRTTDEAAFSARNPGELHKIMQIYTEAFRYLPMDQAIDPIVRSIRQQMRAAGQGRSAQATDLLIAATAVHHGATVLHYDKHFELISAAYPGLRQRWIVPRGSVT
;
A
#
# COMPACT_ATOMS: atom_id res chain seq x y z
N MET A 1 -5.11 -1.48 12.65
CA MET A 1 -5.78 -2.18 11.53
C MET A 1 -4.75 -2.63 10.50
N ARG A 2 -4.77 -3.88 10.03
CA ARG A 2 -3.79 -4.41 9.06
C ARG A 2 -4.27 -4.21 7.61
N ARG A 3 -4.07 -3.03 7.02
CA ARG A 3 -4.67 -2.67 5.71
C ARG A 3 -4.36 -3.67 4.58
N THR A 4 -3.11 -4.10 4.44
CA THR A 4 -2.72 -5.09 3.42
C THR A 4 -3.33 -6.48 3.68
N THR A 5 -3.51 -6.86 4.94
CA THR A 5 -4.20 -8.12 5.30
C THR A 5 -5.68 -8.03 4.95
N ASP A 6 -6.32 -6.89 5.17
CA ASP A 6 -7.72 -6.63 4.80
C ASP A 6 -7.92 -6.72 3.28
N GLU A 7 -7.04 -6.13 2.48
CA GLU A 7 -7.08 -6.23 1.01
C GLU A 7 -6.91 -7.68 0.54
N ALA A 8 -5.96 -8.41 1.11
CA ALA A 8 -5.76 -9.82 0.78
C ALA A 8 -7.00 -10.64 1.19
N ALA A 9 -7.54 -10.42 2.38
CA ALA A 9 -8.74 -11.10 2.89
C ALA A 9 -9.97 -10.85 2.02
N PHE A 10 -10.14 -9.63 1.48
CA PHE A 10 -11.24 -9.29 0.58
C PHE A 10 -11.24 -10.13 -0.71
N SER A 11 -10.08 -10.61 -1.15
CA SER A 11 -9.95 -11.47 -2.34
C SER A 11 -10.36 -12.93 -2.11
N ALA A 12 -10.59 -13.34 -0.86
CA ALA A 12 -10.97 -14.70 -0.53
C ALA A 12 -12.35 -15.05 -1.11
N ARG A 13 -12.46 -16.22 -1.75
CA ARG A 13 -13.69 -16.67 -2.41
C ARG A 13 -14.55 -17.55 -1.53
N ASN A 14 -14.01 -18.02 -0.41
CA ASN A 14 -14.68 -18.89 0.54
C ASN A 14 -14.02 -18.79 1.95
N PRO A 15 -14.68 -19.29 3.00
CA PRO A 15 -14.15 -19.22 4.37
C PRO A 15 -12.79 -19.91 4.57
N GLY A 16 -12.51 -21.00 3.85
CA GLY A 16 -11.24 -21.71 3.94
C GLY A 16 -10.07 -20.89 3.38
N GLU A 17 -10.27 -20.22 2.24
CA GLU A 17 -9.30 -19.29 1.68
C GLU A 17 -9.06 -18.10 2.62
N LEU A 18 -10.13 -17.52 3.18
CA LEU A 18 -10.01 -16.42 4.14
C LEU A 18 -9.15 -16.84 5.35
N HIS A 19 -9.43 -18.01 5.93
CA HIS A 19 -8.66 -18.53 7.06
C HIS A 19 -7.18 -18.68 6.71
N LYS A 20 -6.88 -19.26 5.55
CA LYS A 20 -5.51 -19.44 5.07
C LYS A 20 -4.76 -18.11 4.86
N ILE A 21 -5.42 -17.12 4.28
CA ILE A 21 -4.84 -15.77 4.09
C ILE A 21 -4.54 -15.14 5.45
N MET A 22 -5.49 -15.17 6.38
CA MET A 22 -5.32 -14.61 7.71
C MET A 22 -4.17 -15.29 8.48
N GLN A 23 -4.05 -16.61 8.37
CA GLN A 23 -2.97 -17.37 8.98
C GLN A 23 -1.61 -16.94 8.41
N ILE A 24 -1.44 -16.99 7.08
CA ILE A 24 -0.18 -16.61 6.42
C ILE A 24 0.22 -15.18 6.79
N TYR A 25 -0.72 -14.23 6.74
CA TYR A 25 -0.42 -12.83 7.02
C TYR A 25 -0.08 -12.54 8.48
N THR A 26 -0.51 -13.40 9.40
CA THR A 26 -0.22 -13.27 10.82
C THR A 26 1.09 -13.95 11.20
N GLU A 27 1.40 -15.09 10.59
CA GLU A 27 2.56 -15.93 10.93
C GLU A 27 3.82 -15.57 10.13
N ALA A 28 3.68 -15.20 8.84
CA ALA A 28 4.81 -15.02 7.94
C ALA A 28 5.33 -13.58 7.85
N PHE A 29 4.50 -12.59 8.19
CA PHE A 29 4.84 -11.18 8.00
C PHE A 29 4.88 -10.39 9.31
N ARG A 30 5.90 -9.53 9.43
CA ARG A 30 5.93 -8.49 10.46
C ARG A 30 4.85 -7.46 10.18
N TYR A 31 4.03 -7.18 11.18
CA TYR A 31 3.04 -6.12 11.10
C TYR A 31 3.68 -4.74 11.34
N LEU A 32 3.39 -3.79 10.46
CA LEU A 32 3.69 -2.38 10.66
C LEU A 32 2.41 -1.66 11.13
N PRO A 33 2.35 -1.24 12.41
CA PRO A 33 1.15 -0.61 12.96
C PRO A 33 0.90 0.74 12.31
N MET A 34 -0.38 1.04 12.09
CA MET A 34 -0.80 2.40 11.77
C MET A 34 -1.16 3.14 13.06
N ASP A 35 -0.58 4.31 13.25
CA ASP A 35 -0.90 5.23 14.34
C ASP A 35 -1.30 6.61 13.79
N GLN A 36 -1.57 7.56 14.69
CA GLN A 36 -2.02 8.92 14.32
C GLN A 36 -0.97 9.71 13.53
N ALA A 37 0.31 9.33 13.57
CA ALA A 37 1.37 10.02 12.82
C ALA A 37 1.29 9.74 11.31
N ILE A 38 0.51 8.75 10.88
CA ILE A 38 0.32 8.42 9.46
C ILE A 38 -0.63 9.40 8.76
N ASP A 39 -1.67 9.88 9.46
CA ASP A 39 -2.67 10.79 8.89
C ASP A 39 -2.09 12.04 8.21
N PRO A 40 -1.13 12.79 8.81
CA PRO A 40 -0.52 13.93 8.13
C PRO A 40 0.27 13.52 6.88
N ILE A 41 0.88 12.33 6.86
CA ILE A 41 1.62 11.82 5.70
C ILE A 41 0.63 11.52 4.56
N VAL A 42 -0.49 10.85 4.85
CA VAL A 42 -1.56 10.58 3.86
C VAL A 42 -2.06 11.87 3.22
N ARG A 43 -2.33 12.89 4.04
CA ARG A 43 -2.78 14.21 3.57
C ARG A 43 -1.73 14.88 2.69
N SER A 44 -0.46 14.83 3.10
CA SER A 44 0.65 15.39 2.32
C SER A 44 0.79 14.72 0.95
N ILE A 45 0.76 13.38 0.90
CA ILE A 45 0.78 12.63 -0.36
C ILE A 45 -0.39 13.05 -1.24
N ARG A 46 -1.62 13.11 -0.70
CA ARG A 46 -2.81 13.47 -1.49
C ARG A 46 -2.70 14.88 -2.07
N GLN A 47 -2.22 15.84 -1.28
CA GLN A 47 -2.02 17.23 -1.71
C GLN A 47 -0.99 17.31 -2.85
N GLN A 48 0.16 16.64 -2.70
CA GLN A 48 1.21 16.62 -3.71
C GLN A 48 0.74 15.94 -5.00
N MET A 49 0.03 14.82 -4.90
CA MET A 49 -0.60 14.18 -6.06
C MET A 49 -1.61 15.10 -6.75
N ARG A 50 -2.42 15.86 -5.99
CA ARG A 50 -3.37 16.81 -6.57
C ARG A 50 -2.67 17.94 -7.31
N ALA A 51 -1.60 18.49 -6.73
CA ALA A 51 -0.77 19.53 -7.36
C ALA A 51 -0.12 19.03 -8.66
N ALA A 52 0.26 17.75 -8.72
CA ALA A 52 0.80 17.10 -9.91
C ALA A 52 -0.27 16.64 -10.93
N GLY A 53 -1.55 17.00 -10.76
CA GLY A 53 -2.63 16.58 -11.65
C GLY A 53 -3.07 15.11 -11.49
N GLN A 54 -2.54 14.38 -10.50
CA GLN A 54 -2.80 12.96 -10.22
C GLN A 54 -3.72 12.74 -9.01
N GLY A 55 -4.49 13.76 -8.61
CA GLY A 55 -5.26 13.75 -7.36
C GLY A 55 -6.36 12.68 -7.27
N ARG A 56 -6.68 11.98 -8.36
CA ARG A 56 -7.65 10.86 -8.42
C ARG A 56 -7.00 9.54 -8.82
N SER A 57 -5.69 9.50 -9.02
CA SER A 57 -4.97 8.36 -9.61
C SER A 57 -4.54 7.31 -8.58
N ALA A 58 -4.91 7.44 -7.31
CA ALA A 58 -4.63 6.45 -6.27
C ALA A 58 -5.79 6.42 -5.27
N GLN A 59 -6.17 5.24 -4.81
CA GLN A 59 -7.25 5.03 -3.86
C GLN A 59 -6.80 5.37 -2.43
N ALA A 60 -7.76 5.49 -1.51
CA ALA A 60 -7.46 5.78 -0.11
C ALA A 60 -6.54 4.72 0.53
N THR A 61 -6.70 3.44 0.14
CA THR A 61 -5.88 2.35 0.68
C THR A 61 -4.44 2.42 0.19
N ASP A 62 -4.21 2.73 -1.10
CA ASP A 62 -2.85 2.94 -1.64
C ASP A 62 -2.10 4.02 -0.86
N LEU A 63 -2.78 5.12 -0.54
CA LEU A 63 -2.19 6.22 0.23
C LEU A 63 -1.86 5.81 1.67
N LEU A 64 -2.70 5.00 2.30
CA LEU A 64 -2.45 4.49 3.65
C LEU A 64 -1.26 3.52 3.66
N ILE A 65 -1.14 2.64 2.66
CA ILE A 65 -0.01 1.73 2.51
C ILE A 65 1.28 2.53 2.28
N ALA A 66 1.25 3.49 1.34
CA ALA A 66 2.38 4.36 1.06
C ALA A 66 2.81 5.16 2.29
N ALA A 67 1.88 5.79 3.00
CA ALA A 67 2.17 6.56 4.20
C ALA A 67 2.71 5.68 5.34
N THR A 68 2.18 4.46 5.50
CA THR A 68 2.71 3.48 6.47
C THR A 68 4.16 3.13 6.12
N ALA A 69 4.46 2.88 4.85
CA ALA A 69 5.82 2.57 4.42
C ALA A 69 6.78 3.74 4.64
N VAL A 70 6.36 4.97 4.34
CA VAL A 70 7.14 6.18 4.62
C VAL A 70 7.42 6.31 6.11
N HIS A 71 6.38 6.19 6.96
CA HIS A 71 6.49 6.34 8.41
C HIS A 71 7.47 5.32 9.02
N HIS A 72 7.42 4.07 8.59
CA HIS A 72 8.27 2.99 9.12
C HIS A 72 9.59 2.82 8.36
N GLY A 73 9.88 3.66 7.37
CA GLY A 73 11.06 3.50 6.52
C GLY A 73 11.07 2.16 5.77
N ALA A 74 9.92 1.65 5.36
CA ALA A 74 9.81 0.45 4.54
C ALA A 74 9.89 0.76 3.03
N THR A 75 9.95 -0.28 2.21
CA THR A 75 9.78 -0.19 0.76
C THR A 75 8.50 -0.92 0.38
N VAL A 76 7.62 -0.27 -0.37
CA VAL A 76 6.42 -0.94 -0.88
C VAL A 76 6.80 -1.88 -2.01
N LEU A 77 6.51 -3.17 -1.85
CA LEU A 77 6.64 -4.17 -2.90
C LEU A 77 5.27 -4.39 -3.53
N HIS A 78 5.12 -4.14 -4.83
CA HIS A 78 3.79 -4.10 -5.47
C HIS A 78 3.79 -4.61 -6.90
N TYR A 79 2.58 -4.81 -7.44
CA TYR A 79 2.32 -4.93 -8.87
C TYR A 79 1.21 -3.97 -9.34
N ASP A 80 1.13 -2.80 -8.71
CA ASP A 80 0.19 -1.73 -9.06
C ASP A 80 0.93 -0.44 -9.44
N LYS A 81 0.63 0.11 -10.63
CA LYS A 81 1.22 1.37 -11.13
C LYS A 81 0.92 2.59 -10.25
N HIS A 82 -0.09 2.54 -9.39
CA HIS A 82 -0.43 3.67 -8.51
C HIS A 82 0.72 4.03 -7.57
N PHE A 83 1.52 3.07 -7.11
CA PHE A 83 2.68 3.35 -6.26
C PHE A 83 3.81 4.06 -7.01
N GLU A 84 3.96 3.84 -8.32
CA GLU A 84 4.89 4.65 -9.14
C GLU A 84 4.42 6.11 -9.16
N LEU A 85 3.13 6.35 -9.43
CA LEU A 85 2.55 7.70 -9.46
C LEU A 85 2.65 8.39 -8.10
N ILE A 86 2.42 7.66 -7.00
CA ILE A 86 2.61 8.18 -5.65
C ILE A 86 4.08 8.55 -5.43
N SER A 87 5.02 7.67 -5.77
CA SER A 87 6.46 7.92 -5.56
C SER A 87 6.98 9.11 -6.39
N ALA A 88 6.45 9.31 -7.59
CA ALA A 88 6.78 10.46 -8.43
C ALA A 88 6.29 11.78 -7.81
N ALA A 89 5.10 11.78 -7.19
CA ALA A 89 4.55 12.94 -6.51
C ALA A 89 5.11 13.14 -5.08
N TYR A 90 5.56 12.07 -4.42
CA TYR A 90 6.07 12.06 -3.06
C TYR A 90 7.37 11.23 -3.00
N PRO A 91 8.55 11.85 -3.28
CA PRO A 91 9.83 11.13 -3.38
C PRO A 91 10.28 10.41 -2.10
N GLY A 92 9.68 10.73 -0.95
CA GLY A 92 9.92 10.00 0.30
C GLY A 92 9.40 8.56 0.28
N LEU A 93 8.52 8.19 -0.66
CA LEU A 93 8.06 6.82 -0.84
C LEU A 93 9.10 6.00 -1.62
N ARG A 94 9.63 4.95 -0.98
CA ARG A 94 10.36 3.88 -1.68
C ARG A 94 9.40 2.81 -2.15
N GLN A 95 9.46 2.47 -3.43
CA GLN A 95 8.66 1.38 -4.02
C GLN A 95 9.51 0.51 -4.94
N ARG A 96 9.08 -0.74 -5.11
CA ARG A 96 9.61 -1.67 -6.10
C ARG A 96 8.49 -2.54 -6.66
N TRP A 97 8.57 -2.80 -7.96
CA TRP A 97 7.81 -3.87 -8.59
C TRP A 97 8.28 -5.24 -8.07
N ILE A 98 7.34 -6.14 -7.74
CA ILE A 98 7.64 -7.53 -7.35
C ILE A 98 8.30 -8.32 -8.49
N VAL A 99 7.86 -8.04 -9.72
CA VAL A 99 8.43 -8.52 -10.99
C VAL A 99 8.29 -7.40 -12.03
N PRO A 100 9.07 -7.39 -13.13
CA PRO A 100 9.00 -6.32 -14.12
C PRO A 100 7.56 -6.03 -14.57
N ARG A 101 7.22 -4.74 -14.71
CA ARG A 101 5.90 -4.31 -15.16
C ARG A 101 5.53 -4.98 -16.49
N GLY A 102 4.34 -5.57 -16.55
CA GLY A 102 3.83 -6.25 -17.74
C GLY A 102 4.28 -7.70 -17.90
N SER A 103 5.00 -8.28 -16.93
CA SER A 103 5.44 -9.68 -16.98
C SER A 103 4.42 -10.71 -16.48
N VAL A 104 3.36 -10.25 -15.80
CA VAL A 104 2.25 -11.09 -15.28
C VAL A 104 0.94 -10.58 -15.86
N THR A 105 0.12 -11.52 -16.35
CA THR A 105 -1.22 -11.34 -16.94
C THR A 105 -2.28 -12.01 -16.10
#